data_AF-A0A2P8GQX9-F1
#
_entry.id   AF-A0A2P8GQX9-F1
#
_cell.length_a   1.000
_cell.length_b   1.000
_cell.length_c   1.000
_cell.angle_alpha   90.00
_cell.angle_beta   90.00
_cell.angle_gamma   90.00
#
_symmetry.space_group_name_H-M   'P 1'
#
loop_
_entity.id
_entity.type
_entity.pdbx_description
1 polymer ?
#
loop_
_entity_poly.entity_id
_entity_poly.type
_entity_poly.pdbx_seq_one_letter_code
_entity_poly.pdbx_strand_id
1 'polypeptide(L)'
;MKMNKLLVALPLTLSLLVPTAALADSHGGHSEKGGHSQNESSMEAGTATPAAELRIALDTVLTEHAFLAVEAMRKGVDGAEDFDQASGALLANADDLKAAVASVYGEEGAAQFDEIWKSHIGYFVDYVTATAEDNQEGKDKALADLDEYKKTQAEFFDAATEGRLPAAAVEEGLDMHVDQLVEAFDAYVAGDFEKAYSLERESIHHMSMFAETLSIAITDQFADKFENTNPDTPAIDLRAQLNATFTEHAGLAAMAMQDGADGAESFEAASGALLANADDLSAAVASVYGEEAGAQFDEIWKSHIGYFVDYVVATGEGNAEGQEQAKAELDEYIVEQAALLDAATEGRVPADALEEGLTAHVGQLLKAFDSYVAGDYETAYSSIREAYAHMTMPAAGLSEAIVDQFPEKFSAAEMPSEMPKTGMGGMADSSTTPFMWILAGLMLAGLTTTLALRVRRQS
;
A
#
# COMPACT_ATOMS: atom_id res chain seq x y z
N MET A 1 17.51 -7.61 -32.19
CA MET A 1 16.71 -8.78 -31.80
C MET A 1 15.49 -8.22 -31.07
N LYS A 2 14.28 -8.44 -31.59
CA LYS A 2 13.08 -7.73 -31.11
C LYS A 2 12.66 -8.32 -29.75
N MET A 3 12.75 -7.52 -28.69
CA MET A 3 12.29 -7.84 -27.34
C MET A 3 10.76 -7.87 -27.32
N ASN A 4 10.19 -8.92 -26.76
CA ASN A 4 8.77 -8.99 -26.42
C ASN A 4 8.53 -8.09 -25.21
N LYS A 5 7.78 -7.00 -25.40
CA LYS A 5 7.16 -6.25 -24.32
C LYS A 5 6.01 -7.10 -23.76
N LEU A 6 6.23 -7.77 -22.63
CA LEU A 6 5.13 -8.24 -21.80
C LEU A 6 4.65 -7.02 -21.01
N LEU A 7 3.66 -6.33 -21.55
CA LEU A 7 2.84 -5.38 -20.81
C LEU A 7 1.99 -6.19 -19.84
N VAL A 8 2.29 -6.14 -18.55
CA VAL A 8 1.32 -6.45 -17.50
C VAL A 8 0.41 -5.23 -17.39
N ALA A 9 -0.38 -4.98 -18.42
CA ALA A 9 -1.61 -4.22 -18.25
C ALA A 9 -2.64 -5.26 -17.83
N LEU A 10 -2.89 -5.39 -16.53
CA LEU A 10 -4.08 -6.05 -16.03
C LEU A 10 -5.21 -5.02 -16.14
N PRO A 11 -6.01 -5.00 -17.22
CA PRO A 11 -7.21 -4.18 -17.20
C PRO A 11 -8.04 -4.65 -15.99
N LEU A 12 -8.66 -3.73 -15.25
CA LEU A 12 -9.60 -4.03 -14.16
C LEU A 12 -10.64 -5.10 -14.54
N THR A 13 -10.93 -5.26 -15.84
CA THR A 13 -11.80 -6.32 -16.38
C THR A 13 -11.19 -7.73 -16.40
N LEU A 14 -9.87 -7.89 -16.39
CA LEU A 14 -9.19 -9.18 -16.18
C LEU A 14 -8.97 -9.50 -14.70
N SER A 15 -8.83 -8.50 -13.83
CA SER A 15 -8.83 -8.69 -12.36
C SER A 15 -10.18 -9.23 -11.88
N LEU A 16 -11.28 -8.80 -12.51
CA LEU A 16 -12.64 -9.33 -12.30
C LEU A 16 -12.85 -10.76 -12.85
N LEU A 17 -11.86 -11.37 -13.52
CA LEU A 17 -12.00 -12.66 -14.20
C LEU A 17 -10.90 -13.67 -13.89
N VAL A 18 -9.99 -13.41 -12.95
CA VAL A 18 -9.22 -14.49 -12.33
C VAL A 18 -10.07 -15.03 -11.18
N PRO A 19 -10.66 -16.23 -11.30
CA PRO A 19 -11.34 -16.82 -10.18
C PRO A 19 -10.29 -17.09 -9.10
N THR A 20 -10.45 -16.47 -7.94
CA THR A 20 -9.95 -16.97 -6.65
C THR A 20 -10.43 -18.41 -6.36
N ALA A 21 -11.30 -18.98 -7.21
CA ALA A 21 -11.76 -20.35 -7.15
C ALA A 21 -10.67 -21.44 -7.23
N ALA A 22 -9.40 -21.11 -7.53
CA ALA A 22 -8.30 -22.06 -7.39
C ALA A 22 -8.01 -22.44 -5.92
N LEU A 23 -8.49 -21.66 -4.95
CA LEU A 23 -8.44 -21.99 -3.52
C LEU A 23 -9.71 -22.71 -3.01
N ALA A 24 -10.73 -22.89 -3.85
CA ALA A 24 -12.07 -23.36 -3.43
C ALA A 24 -12.41 -24.82 -3.79
N ASP A 25 -11.58 -25.53 -4.56
CA ASP A 25 -12.00 -26.81 -5.17
C ASP A 25 -11.68 -28.08 -4.34
N SER A 26 -11.35 -27.95 -3.03
CA SER A 26 -11.03 -29.11 -2.17
C SER A 26 -12.09 -29.53 -1.15
N HIS A 27 -13.28 -28.91 -1.10
CA HIS A 27 -14.34 -29.40 -0.21
C HIS A 27 -15.38 -30.27 -0.93
N GLY A 28 -15.17 -31.58 -0.78
CA GLY A 28 -16.05 -32.66 -1.22
C GLY A 28 -17.50 -32.48 -0.78
N GLY A 29 -18.40 -32.79 -1.71
CA GLY A 29 -19.81 -32.44 -1.63
C GLY A 29 -20.62 -33.11 -0.53
N HIS A 30 -21.59 -32.35 -0.03
CA HIS A 30 -22.87 -32.88 0.45
C HIS A 30 -23.99 -31.96 -0.02
N SER A 31 -24.90 -32.53 -0.80
CA SER A 31 -26.17 -31.91 -1.16
C SER A 31 -27.10 -31.90 0.05
N GLU A 32 -27.75 -30.76 0.33
CA GLU A 32 -29.16 -30.75 0.70
C GLU A 32 -29.81 -29.37 0.49
N LYS A 33 -31.07 -29.41 0.07
CA LYS A 33 -31.88 -28.28 -0.38
C LYS A 33 -32.55 -27.57 0.80
N GLY A 34 -32.53 -26.24 0.83
CA GLY A 34 -33.58 -25.46 1.50
C GLY A 34 -33.24 -24.00 1.83
N GLY A 35 -34.04 -23.06 1.31
CA GLY A 35 -34.29 -21.75 1.94
C GLY A 35 -33.70 -20.51 1.26
N HIS A 36 -34.53 -19.78 0.50
CA HIS A 36 -34.25 -18.46 -0.09
C HIS A 36 -34.15 -17.32 0.95
N SER A 37 -33.18 -17.37 1.86
CA SER A 37 -32.94 -16.25 2.80
C SER A 37 -31.46 -16.03 3.17
N GLN A 38 -30.52 -16.85 2.69
CA GLN A 38 -29.10 -16.72 3.03
C GLN A 38 -28.27 -15.92 2.00
N ASN A 39 -28.89 -15.48 0.89
CA ASN A 39 -28.15 -14.93 -0.25
C ASN A 39 -28.04 -13.39 -0.25
N GLU A 40 -28.76 -12.68 0.62
CA GLU A 40 -28.62 -11.21 0.76
C GLU A 40 -27.59 -10.87 1.85
N SER A 41 -27.54 -11.62 2.96
CA SER A 41 -26.56 -11.39 4.03
C SER A 41 -25.13 -11.79 3.66
N SER A 42 -24.95 -12.74 2.72
CA SER A 42 -23.64 -13.16 2.23
C SER A 42 -23.02 -12.18 1.22
N MET A 43 -23.84 -11.31 0.60
CA MET A 43 -23.37 -10.31 -0.37
C MET A 43 -22.85 -9.04 0.32
N GLU A 44 -23.36 -8.68 1.49
CA GLU A 44 -22.90 -7.49 2.24
C GLU A 44 -21.68 -7.73 3.14
N ALA A 45 -21.37 -8.99 3.48
CA ALA A 45 -20.21 -9.34 4.30
C ALA A 45 -19.00 -9.83 3.48
N GLY A 46 -19.09 -9.85 2.15
CA GLY A 46 -18.03 -10.34 1.28
C GLY A 46 -16.87 -9.36 1.17
N THR A 47 -15.63 -9.85 1.25
CA THR A 47 -14.41 -9.05 1.04
C THR A 47 -14.11 -8.81 -0.44
N ALA A 48 -14.81 -9.48 -1.36
CA ALA A 48 -14.55 -9.48 -2.82
C ALA A 48 -15.79 -9.09 -3.65
N THR A 49 -16.57 -8.11 -3.17
CA THR A 49 -17.65 -7.52 -3.97
C THR A 49 -17.09 -6.66 -5.12
N PRO A 50 -17.86 -6.36 -6.18
CA PRO A 50 -17.40 -5.46 -7.24
C PRO A 50 -16.92 -4.09 -6.73
N ALA A 51 -17.56 -3.53 -5.69
CA ALA A 51 -17.11 -2.30 -5.05
C ALA A 51 -15.82 -2.48 -4.24
N ALA A 52 -15.65 -3.63 -3.58
CA ALA A 52 -14.39 -3.97 -2.90
C ALA A 52 -13.23 -4.04 -3.89
N GLU A 53 -13.40 -4.71 -5.04
CA GLU A 53 -12.35 -4.79 -6.06
C GLU A 53 -11.97 -3.42 -6.62
N LEU A 54 -12.94 -2.51 -6.78
CA LEU A 54 -12.64 -1.12 -7.13
C LEU A 54 -11.79 -0.44 -6.05
N ARG A 55 -12.19 -0.52 -4.78
CA ARG A 55 -11.46 0.11 -3.67
C ARG A 55 -10.02 -0.42 -3.58
N ILE A 56 -9.83 -1.73 -3.63
CA ILE A 56 -8.49 -2.35 -3.53
C ILE A 56 -7.62 -2.03 -4.75
N ALA A 57 -8.22 -1.98 -5.95
CA ALA A 57 -7.48 -1.58 -7.14
C ALA A 57 -7.01 -0.12 -7.04
N LEU A 58 -7.88 0.81 -6.63
CA LEU A 58 -7.54 2.22 -6.41
C LEU A 58 -6.50 2.37 -5.30
N ASP A 59 -6.70 1.69 -4.17
CA ASP A 59 -5.79 1.67 -3.02
C ASP A 59 -4.39 1.30 -3.47
N THR A 60 -4.24 0.15 -4.13
CA THR A 60 -2.94 -0.36 -4.59
C THR A 60 -2.21 0.62 -5.50
N VAL A 61 -2.88 1.18 -6.50
CA VAL A 61 -2.21 2.08 -7.45
C VAL A 61 -1.91 3.46 -6.84
N LEU A 62 -2.75 3.94 -5.92
CA LEU A 62 -2.56 5.23 -5.25
C LEU A 62 -1.49 5.16 -4.16
N THR A 63 -1.41 4.06 -3.40
CA THR A 63 -0.35 3.84 -2.41
C THR A 63 1.00 3.62 -3.09
N GLU A 64 1.04 2.87 -4.20
CA GLU A 64 2.25 2.71 -5.01
C GLU A 64 2.69 4.06 -5.61
N HIS A 65 1.75 4.93 -5.99
CA HIS A 65 2.08 6.28 -6.48
C HIS A 65 2.84 7.09 -5.43
N ALA A 66 2.37 7.12 -4.18
CA ALA A 66 3.03 7.84 -3.09
C ALA A 66 4.45 7.30 -2.84
N PHE A 67 4.58 5.98 -2.77
CA PHE A 67 5.87 5.29 -2.63
C PHE A 67 6.85 5.68 -3.77
N LEU A 68 6.43 5.51 -5.03
CA LEU A 68 7.28 5.80 -6.19
C LEU A 68 7.59 7.30 -6.34
N ALA A 69 6.70 8.18 -5.89
CA ALA A 69 6.94 9.62 -5.89
C ALA A 69 8.05 10.00 -4.91
N VAL A 70 8.00 9.50 -3.67
CA VAL A 70 9.07 9.73 -2.68
C VAL A 70 10.39 9.16 -3.19
N GLU A 71 10.38 7.94 -3.73
CA GLU A 71 11.58 7.29 -4.26
C GLU A 71 12.21 8.08 -5.42
N ALA A 72 11.40 8.48 -6.41
CA ALA A 72 11.90 9.28 -7.53
C ALA A 72 12.47 10.63 -7.07
N MET A 73 11.86 11.28 -6.05
CA MET A 73 12.37 12.52 -5.48
C MET A 73 13.72 12.32 -4.78
N ARG A 74 13.88 11.25 -3.99
CA ARG A 74 15.14 10.88 -3.32
C ARG A 74 16.25 10.60 -4.33
N LYS A 75 15.99 9.71 -5.29
CA LYS A 75 16.94 9.38 -6.36
C LYS A 75 17.32 10.62 -7.19
N GLY A 76 16.37 11.53 -7.39
CA GLY A 76 16.60 12.79 -8.10
C GLY A 76 17.59 13.72 -7.37
N VAL A 77 17.43 13.92 -6.06
CA VAL A 77 18.33 14.80 -5.29
C VAL A 77 19.69 14.16 -5.04
N ASP A 78 19.74 12.84 -4.88
CA ASP A 78 21.00 12.10 -4.72
C ASP A 78 21.80 12.00 -6.03
N GLY A 79 21.18 12.33 -7.16
CA GLY A 79 21.78 12.16 -8.49
C GLY A 79 22.07 10.69 -8.80
N ALA A 80 21.22 9.80 -8.30
CA ALA A 80 21.41 8.35 -8.38
C ALA A 80 21.33 7.86 -9.83
N GLU A 81 22.11 6.82 -10.16
CA GLU A 81 22.19 6.28 -11.52
C GLU A 81 20.86 5.70 -12.03
N ASP A 82 19.98 5.33 -11.11
CA ASP A 82 18.69 4.69 -11.36
C ASP A 82 17.50 5.67 -11.35
N PHE A 83 17.74 6.98 -11.24
CA PHE A 83 16.69 8.01 -11.23
C PHE A 83 15.73 7.90 -12.42
N ASP A 84 16.27 7.65 -13.63
CA ASP A 84 15.44 7.51 -14.83
C ASP A 84 14.48 6.32 -14.74
N GLN A 85 14.88 5.23 -14.07
CA GLN A 85 14.04 4.04 -13.86
C GLN A 85 13.03 4.25 -12.73
N ALA A 86 13.40 4.95 -11.65
CA ALA A 86 12.48 5.35 -10.59
C ALA A 86 11.36 6.25 -11.14
N SER A 87 11.74 7.29 -11.89
CA SER A 87 10.82 8.20 -12.57
C SER A 87 9.97 7.48 -13.63
N GLY A 88 10.58 6.56 -14.38
CA GLY A 88 9.88 5.71 -15.34
C GLY A 88 8.81 4.81 -14.68
N ALA A 89 9.12 4.24 -13.51
CA ALA A 89 8.18 3.45 -12.72
C ALA A 89 6.99 4.31 -12.23
N LEU A 90 7.26 5.52 -11.73
CA LEU A 90 6.22 6.48 -11.32
C LEU A 90 5.30 6.86 -12.49
N LEU A 91 5.87 7.11 -13.68
CA LEU A 91 5.08 7.42 -14.88
C LEU A 91 4.26 6.21 -15.36
N ALA A 92 4.79 4.99 -15.24
CA ALA A 92 4.06 3.78 -15.56
C ALA A 92 2.89 3.56 -14.57
N ASN A 93 3.07 3.85 -13.28
CA ASN A 93 1.98 3.86 -12.30
C ASN A 93 0.91 4.92 -12.64
N ALA A 94 1.30 6.10 -13.12
CA ALA A 94 0.34 7.09 -13.63
C ALA A 94 -0.46 6.59 -14.85
N ASP A 95 0.16 5.78 -15.72
CA ASP A 95 -0.55 5.09 -16.82
C ASP A 95 -1.55 4.04 -16.30
N ASP A 96 -1.23 3.34 -15.21
CA ASP A 96 -2.13 2.38 -14.57
C ASP A 96 -3.34 3.08 -13.93
N LEU A 97 -3.11 4.22 -13.24
CA LEU A 97 -4.17 5.10 -12.74
C LEU A 97 -5.07 5.61 -13.86
N LYS A 98 -4.50 6.05 -14.98
CA LYS A 98 -5.26 6.45 -16.17
C LYS A 98 -6.13 5.30 -16.67
N ALA A 99 -5.59 4.08 -16.74
CA ALA A 99 -6.34 2.91 -17.16
C ALA A 99 -7.51 2.59 -16.20
N ALA A 100 -7.31 2.75 -14.89
CA ALA A 100 -8.35 2.62 -13.89
C ALA A 100 -9.47 3.66 -14.09
N VAL A 101 -9.11 4.93 -14.30
CA VAL A 101 -10.07 6.01 -14.59
C VAL A 101 -10.81 5.74 -15.91
N ALA A 102 -10.12 5.29 -16.97
CA ALA A 102 -10.72 4.95 -18.25
C ALA A 102 -11.78 3.86 -18.13
N SER A 103 -11.56 2.90 -17.22
CA SER A 103 -12.51 1.82 -16.97
C SER A 103 -13.85 2.36 -16.46
N VAL A 104 -13.89 3.51 -15.78
CA VAL A 104 -15.08 4.13 -15.17
C VAL A 104 -15.64 5.26 -16.04
N TYR A 105 -14.80 6.23 -16.40
CA TYR A 105 -15.18 7.50 -17.04
C TYR A 105 -14.91 7.53 -18.55
N GLY A 106 -14.38 6.44 -19.12
CA GLY A 106 -14.05 6.34 -20.55
C GLY A 106 -12.77 7.08 -20.93
N GLU A 107 -12.35 6.89 -22.19
CA GLU A 107 -11.06 7.39 -22.71
C GLU A 107 -10.91 8.91 -22.66
N GLU A 108 -12.01 9.66 -22.85
CA GLU A 108 -11.95 11.13 -22.82
C GLU A 108 -11.74 11.66 -21.39
N GLY A 109 -12.45 11.11 -20.41
CA GLY A 109 -12.25 11.44 -19.00
C GLY A 109 -10.86 11.04 -18.51
N ALA A 110 -10.38 9.87 -18.93
CA ALA A 110 -9.04 9.41 -18.62
C ALA A 110 -7.94 10.26 -19.24
N ALA A 111 -8.14 10.78 -20.45
CA ALA A 111 -7.17 11.68 -21.09
C ALA A 111 -7.07 13.03 -20.35
N GLN A 112 -8.20 13.57 -19.89
CA GLN A 112 -8.22 14.79 -19.07
C GLN A 112 -7.57 14.57 -17.71
N PHE A 113 -7.90 13.45 -17.05
CA PHE A 113 -7.24 13.05 -15.80
C PHE A 113 -5.72 12.94 -15.97
N ASP A 114 -5.26 12.22 -17.00
CA ASP A 114 -3.83 11.99 -17.26
C ASP A 114 -3.04 13.27 -17.49
N GLU A 115 -3.62 14.26 -18.20
CA GLU A 115 -2.99 15.56 -18.43
C GLU A 115 -2.78 16.33 -17.11
N ILE A 116 -3.81 16.37 -16.25
CA ILE A 116 -3.73 17.04 -14.96
C ILE A 116 -2.79 16.27 -14.02
N TRP A 117 -2.97 14.96 -13.91
CA TRP A 117 -2.20 14.09 -13.01
C TRP A 117 -0.71 14.02 -13.36
N LYS A 118 -0.31 14.04 -14.63
CA LYS A 118 1.13 14.05 -14.94
C LYS A 118 1.79 15.41 -14.73
N SER A 119 1.02 16.48 -14.58
CA SER A 119 1.58 17.81 -14.36
C SER A 119 2.25 17.94 -12.98
N HIS A 120 1.66 17.40 -11.90
CA HIS A 120 2.24 17.50 -10.55
C HIS A 120 3.56 16.74 -10.43
N ILE A 121 3.70 15.61 -11.13
CA ILE A 121 4.96 14.86 -11.18
C ILE A 121 6.08 15.78 -11.69
N GLY A 122 5.82 16.56 -12.74
CA GLY A 122 6.76 17.56 -13.25
C GLY A 122 7.08 18.65 -12.24
N TYR A 123 6.08 19.16 -11.50
CA TYR A 123 6.30 20.19 -10.49
C TYR A 123 7.12 19.69 -9.29
N PHE A 124 6.96 18.43 -8.87
CA PHE A 124 7.84 17.83 -7.87
C PHE A 124 9.27 17.67 -8.39
N VAL A 125 9.47 17.27 -9.66
CA VAL A 125 10.81 17.23 -10.28
C VAL A 125 11.45 18.63 -10.33
N ASP A 126 10.66 19.67 -10.63
CA ASP A 126 11.13 21.06 -10.59
C ASP A 126 11.55 21.47 -9.17
N TYR A 127 10.80 21.07 -8.13
CA TYR A 127 11.14 21.32 -6.73
C TYR A 127 12.43 20.62 -6.30
N VAL A 128 12.61 19.35 -6.69
CA VAL A 128 13.82 18.56 -6.44
C VAL A 128 15.03 19.21 -7.12
N THR A 129 14.89 19.56 -8.40
CA THR A 129 15.95 20.21 -9.19
C THR A 129 16.34 21.56 -8.56
N ALA A 130 15.35 22.38 -8.22
CA ALA A 130 15.60 23.67 -7.59
C ALA A 130 16.25 23.53 -6.21
N THR A 131 15.92 22.48 -5.46
CA THR A 131 16.57 22.17 -4.18
C THR A 131 18.04 21.79 -4.38
N ALA A 132 18.34 20.91 -5.34
CA ALA A 132 19.72 20.52 -5.67
C ALA A 132 20.59 21.69 -6.16
N GLU A 133 19.98 22.71 -6.77
CA GLU A 133 20.64 23.92 -7.28
C GLU A 133 20.72 25.07 -6.26
N ASP A 134 20.26 24.89 -5.01
CA ASP A 134 20.11 25.95 -4.00
C ASP A 134 19.26 27.15 -4.52
N ASN A 135 18.28 26.87 -5.39
CA ASN A 135 17.48 27.87 -6.10
C ASN A 135 16.12 28.10 -5.42
N GLN A 136 16.08 29.03 -4.47
CA GLN A 136 14.84 29.37 -3.75
C GLN A 136 13.71 29.86 -4.67
N GLU A 137 14.00 30.65 -5.71
CA GLU A 137 12.97 31.12 -6.65
C GLU A 137 12.35 29.96 -7.43
N GLY A 138 13.16 28.95 -7.77
CA GLY A 138 12.71 27.70 -8.38
C GLY A 138 11.81 26.89 -7.44
N LYS A 139 12.19 26.74 -6.17
CA LYS A 139 11.36 26.07 -5.15
C LYS A 139 10.01 26.77 -4.99
N ASP A 140 10.02 28.09 -4.82
CA ASP A 140 8.81 28.90 -4.67
C ASP A 140 7.89 28.79 -5.90
N LYS A 141 8.48 28.75 -7.10
CA LYS A 141 7.74 28.54 -8.34
C LYS A 141 7.08 27.16 -8.40
N ALA A 142 7.82 26.09 -8.09
CA ALA A 142 7.29 24.74 -8.11
C ALA A 142 6.14 24.56 -7.10
N LEU A 143 6.25 25.12 -5.90
CA LEU A 143 5.18 25.15 -4.90
C LEU A 143 3.95 25.92 -5.40
N ALA A 144 4.15 27.07 -6.07
CA ALA A 144 3.03 27.83 -6.65
C ALA A 144 2.33 27.07 -7.80
N ASP A 145 3.07 26.30 -8.61
CA ASP A 145 2.50 25.46 -9.66
C ASP A 145 1.73 24.27 -9.04
N LEU A 146 2.23 23.68 -7.95
CA LEU A 146 1.51 22.67 -7.15
C LEU A 146 0.21 23.23 -6.55
N ASP A 147 0.21 24.47 -6.04
CA ASP A 147 -0.99 25.14 -5.53
C ASP A 147 -2.08 25.33 -6.60
N GLU A 148 -1.70 25.55 -7.86
CA GLU A 148 -2.66 25.64 -8.96
C GLU A 148 -3.13 24.25 -9.41
N TYR A 149 -2.23 23.26 -9.41
CA TYR A 149 -2.57 21.86 -9.66
C TYR A 149 -3.65 21.37 -8.70
N LYS A 150 -3.49 21.61 -7.38
CA LYS A 150 -4.44 21.14 -6.36
C LYS A 150 -5.87 21.62 -6.65
N LYS A 151 -6.03 22.89 -7.00
CA LYS A 151 -7.33 23.48 -7.40
C LYS A 151 -7.87 22.85 -8.67
N THR A 152 -7.03 22.73 -9.69
CA THR A 152 -7.42 22.16 -10.99
C THR A 152 -7.87 20.70 -10.85
N GLN A 153 -7.12 19.90 -10.10
CA GLN A 153 -7.42 18.50 -9.83
C GLN A 153 -8.69 18.35 -8.98
N ALA A 154 -8.88 19.21 -7.98
CA ALA A 154 -10.08 19.25 -7.15
C ALA A 154 -11.34 19.61 -7.97
N GLU A 155 -11.28 20.64 -8.82
CA GLU A 155 -12.37 21.00 -9.73
C GLU A 155 -12.69 19.86 -10.71
N PHE A 156 -11.67 19.15 -11.20
CA PHE A 156 -11.87 17.98 -12.05
C PHE A 156 -12.63 16.87 -11.32
N PHE A 157 -12.24 16.50 -10.10
CA PHE A 157 -12.93 15.46 -9.32
C PHE A 157 -14.36 15.85 -8.96
N ASP A 158 -14.61 17.11 -8.58
CA ASP A 158 -15.96 17.63 -8.31
C ASP A 158 -16.85 17.51 -9.54
N ALA A 159 -16.37 17.95 -10.70
CA ALA A 159 -17.11 17.86 -11.95
C ALA A 159 -17.33 16.40 -12.40
N ALA A 160 -16.30 15.56 -12.36
CA ALA A 160 -16.35 14.17 -12.82
C ALA A 160 -17.30 13.31 -11.96
N THR A 161 -17.33 13.55 -10.65
CA THR A 161 -18.18 12.82 -9.70
C THR A 161 -19.56 13.45 -9.51
N GLU A 162 -19.89 14.50 -10.26
CA GLU A 162 -21.14 15.28 -10.17
C GLU A 162 -21.38 15.84 -8.76
N GLY A 163 -20.32 16.29 -8.08
CA GLY A 163 -20.38 16.90 -6.76
C GLY A 163 -20.35 15.92 -5.58
N ARG A 164 -20.12 14.63 -5.83
CA ARG A 164 -19.96 13.62 -4.75
C ARG A 164 -18.62 13.73 -4.04
N LEU A 165 -17.59 14.23 -4.73
CA LEU A 165 -16.33 14.69 -4.15
C LEU A 165 -16.25 16.21 -4.27
N PRO A 166 -16.73 16.98 -3.28
CA PRO A 166 -16.70 18.43 -3.35
C PRO A 166 -15.28 18.97 -3.52
N ALA A 167 -15.08 19.90 -4.46
CA ALA A 167 -13.75 20.45 -4.77
C ALA A 167 -12.99 20.92 -3.51
N ALA A 168 -13.66 21.60 -2.58
CA ALA A 168 -13.03 22.07 -1.35
C ALA A 168 -12.48 20.94 -0.45
N ALA A 169 -13.16 19.78 -0.41
CA ALA A 169 -12.69 18.63 0.36
C ALA A 169 -11.53 17.92 -0.34
N VAL A 170 -11.55 17.85 -1.67
CA VAL A 170 -10.45 17.30 -2.46
C VAL A 170 -9.21 18.20 -2.38
N GLU A 171 -9.38 19.53 -2.43
CA GLU A 171 -8.29 20.50 -2.28
C GLU A 171 -7.64 20.37 -0.89
N GLU A 172 -8.41 20.27 0.19
CA GLU A 172 -7.88 20.05 1.55
C GLU A 172 -7.09 18.73 1.68
N GLY A 173 -7.58 17.64 1.08
CA GLY A 173 -6.85 16.38 1.02
C GLY A 173 -5.56 16.49 0.21
N LEU A 174 -5.60 17.14 -0.95
CA LEU A 174 -4.40 17.35 -1.77
C LEU A 174 -3.38 18.28 -1.10
N ASP A 175 -3.82 19.29 -0.34
CA ASP A 175 -2.95 20.14 0.48
C ASP A 175 -2.14 19.28 1.44
N MET A 176 -2.82 18.45 2.24
CA MET A 176 -2.15 17.58 3.20
C MET A 176 -1.22 16.57 2.53
N HIS A 177 -1.62 15.95 1.40
CA HIS A 177 -0.77 14.98 0.73
C HIS A 177 0.48 15.62 0.11
N VAL A 178 0.33 16.75 -0.57
CA VAL A 178 1.46 17.49 -1.15
C VAL A 178 2.41 17.96 -0.04
N ASP A 179 1.89 18.48 1.07
CA ASP A 179 2.70 18.90 2.21
C ASP A 179 3.49 17.71 2.81
N GLN A 180 2.87 16.54 2.96
CA GLN A 180 3.56 15.32 3.42
C GLN A 180 4.73 14.94 2.50
N LEU A 181 4.54 14.97 1.17
CA LEU A 181 5.60 14.65 0.21
C LEU A 181 6.74 15.69 0.23
N VAL A 182 6.40 16.98 0.26
CA VAL A 182 7.40 18.06 0.34
C VAL A 182 8.18 17.98 1.66
N GLU A 183 7.49 17.77 2.79
CA GLU A 183 8.15 17.66 4.09
C GLU A 183 9.00 16.39 4.21
N ALA A 184 8.55 15.26 3.64
CA ALA A 184 9.34 14.03 3.63
C ALA A 184 10.66 14.24 2.86
N PHE A 185 10.57 14.89 1.70
CA PHE A 185 11.74 15.23 0.90
C PHE A 185 12.66 16.24 1.59
N ASP A 186 12.13 17.34 2.12
CA ASP A 186 12.95 18.34 2.82
C ASP A 186 13.60 17.75 4.08
N ALA A 187 12.93 16.82 4.79
CA ALA A 187 13.52 16.08 5.90
C ALA A 187 14.66 15.16 5.44
N TYR A 188 14.48 14.45 4.32
CA TYR A 188 15.52 13.61 3.72
C TYR A 188 16.76 14.43 3.34
N VAL A 189 16.58 15.56 2.64
CA VAL A 189 17.66 16.49 2.28
C VAL A 189 18.36 17.08 3.52
N ALA A 190 17.63 17.28 4.61
CA ALA A 190 18.19 17.73 5.88
C ALA A 190 18.93 16.63 6.67
N GLY A 191 18.90 15.37 6.21
CA GLY A 191 19.45 14.21 6.90
C GLY A 191 18.61 13.73 8.09
N ASP A 192 17.37 14.20 8.22
CA ASP A 192 16.40 13.72 9.22
C ASP A 192 15.63 12.52 8.62
N PHE A 193 16.36 11.43 8.40
CA PHE A 193 15.82 10.25 7.73
C PHE A 193 14.69 9.57 8.54
N GLU A 194 14.74 9.60 9.88
CA GLU A 194 13.66 9.11 10.75
C GLU A 194 12.35 9.85 10.41
N LYS A 195 12.39 11.19 10.33
CA LYS A 195 11.21 11.99 9.95
C LYS A 195 10.81 11.74 8.50
N ALA A 196 11.76 11.64 7.57
CA ALA A 196 11.49 11.44 6.15
C ALA A 196 10.68 10.14 5.91
N TYR A 197 11.14 9.02 6.48
CA TYR A 197 10.43 7.75 6.36
C TYR A 197 9.10 7.76 7.11
N SER A 198 9.00 8.40 8.28
CA SER A 198 7.71 8.56 8.98
C SER A 198 6.67 9.26 8.10
N LEU A 199 7.04 10.36 7.44
CA LEU A 199 6.15 11.10 6.55
C LEU A 199 5.83 10.35 5.25
N GLU A 200 6.76 9.56 4.74
CA GLU A 200 6.49 8.66 3.61
C GLU A 200 5.40 7.64 3.95
N ARG A 201 5.51 6.97 5.10
CA ARG A 201 4.47 6.03 5.58
C ARG A 201 3.12 6.73 5.73
N GLU A 202 3.10 7.92 6.33
CA GLU A 202 1.89 8.74 6.46
C GLU A 202 1.28 9.13 5.11
N SER A 203 2.11 9.46 4.10
CA SER A 203 1.63 9.83 2.76
C SER A 203 1.02 8.63 2.03
N ILE A 204 1.61 7.43 2.18
CA ILE A 204 1.07 6.16 1.67
C ILE A 204 -0.29 5.88 2.29
N HIS A 205 -0.42 5.97 3.62
CA HIS A 205 -1.70 5.79 4.31
C HIS A 205 -2.74 6.83 3.89
N HIS A 206 -2.33 8.07 3.65
CA HIS A 206 -3.25 9.10 3.17
C HIS A 206 -3.83 8.76 1.78
N MET A 207 -3.03 8.19 0.89
CA MET A 207 -3.53 7.74 -0.41
C MET A 207 -4.50 6.56 -0.32
N SER A 208 -4.36 5.68 0.68
CA SER A 208 -5.34 4.64 0.99
C SER A 208 -6.70 5.24 1.42
N MET A 209 -6.69 6.26 2.29
CA MET A 209 -7.92 6.99 2.67
C MET A 209 -8.58 7.71 1.48
N PHE A 210 -7.77 8.25 0.57
CA PHE A 210 -8.29 8.86 -0.65
C PHE A 210 -8.92 7.80 -1.58
N ALA A 211 -8.32 6.61 -1.69
CA ALA A 211 -8.87 5.51 -2.46
C ALA A 211 -10.26 5.07 -1.96
N GLU A 212 -10.44 4.99 -0.65
CA GLU A 212 -11.75 4.74 -0.02
C GLU A 212 -12.76 5.80 -0.44
N THR A 213 -12.46 7.07 -0.21
CA THR A 213 -13.36 8.20 -0.52
C THR A 213 -13.74 8.22 -2.01
N LEU A 214 -12.76 8.01 -2.89
CA LEU A 214 -12.97 7.94 -4.33
C LEU A 214 -13.83 6.74 -4.73
N SER A 215 -13.60 5.57 -4.12
CA SER A 215 -14.40 4.37 -4.38
C SER A 215 -15.86 4.54 -3.97
N ILE A 216 -16.13 5.20 -2.84
CA ILE A 216 -17.49 5.54 -2.38
C ILE A 216 -18.18 6.44 -3.40
N ALA A 217 -17.52 7.52 -3.83
CA ALA A 217 -18.10 8.43 -4.82
C ALA A 217 -18.40 7.77 -6.17
N ILE A 218 -17.48 6.92 -6.67
CA ILE A 218 -17.64 6.20 -7.93
C ILE A 218 -18.78 5.17 -7.82
N THR A 219 -18.85 4.41 -6.73
CA THR A 219 -19.87 3.38 -6.53
C THR A 219 -21.24 3.98 -6.29
N ASP A 220 -21.35 5.14 -5.65
CA ASP A 220 -22.61 5.90 -5.56
C ASP A 220 -23.03 6.46 -6.93
N GLN A 221 -22.09 6.96 -7.74
CA GLN A 221 -22.39 7.48 -9.09
C GLN A 221 -22.83 6.37 -10.06
N PHE A 222 -22.20 5.20 -9.99
CA PHE A 222 -22.41 4.08 -10.91
C PHE A 222 -22.87 2.80 -10.20
N ALA A 223 -23.83 2.92 -9.28
CA ALA A 223 -24.28 1.81 -8.43
C ALA A 223 -24.60 0.52 -9.19
N ASP A 224 -25.30 0.60 -10.33
CA ASP A 224 -25.64 -0.57 -11.16
C ASP A 224 -24.39 -1.29 -11.71
N LYS A 225 -23.30 -0.56 -11.98
CA LYS A 225 -22.04 -1.14 -12.50
C LYS A 225 -21.31 -1.95 -11.44
N PHE A 226 -21.50 -1.59 -10.17
CA PHE A 226 -20.89 -2.25 -9.02
C PHE A 226 -21.91 -3.08 -8.24
N GLU A 227 -22.99 -3.50 -8.90
CA GLU A 227 -24.03 -4.38 -8.36
C GLU A 227 -24.66 -3.86 -7.05
N ASN A 228 -24.69 -2.54 -6.86
CA ASN A 228 -25.15 -1.87 -5.63
C ASN A 228 -24.42 -2.34 -4.36
N THR A 229 -23.19 -2.83 -4.50
CA THR A 229 -22.35 -3.20 -3.35
C THR A 229 -21.65 -1.97 -2.79
N ASN A 230 -21.48 -1.94 -1.46
CA ASN A 230 -20.84 -0.83 -0.75
C ASN A 230 -19.33 -1.10 -0.60
N PRO A 231 -18.43 -0.18 -1.01
CA PRO A 231 -16.99 -0.33 -0.80
C PRO A 231 -16.54 -0.01 0.64
N ASP A 232 -17.42 0.57 1.46
CA ASP A 232 -17.18 0.98 2.83
C ASP A 232 -17.95 0.07 3.80
N THR A 233 -17.36 -1.11 4.06
CA THR A 233 -17.87 -2.06 5.05
C THR A 233 -16.71 -2.54 5.91
N PRO A 234 -16.95 -2.97 7.17
CA PRO A 234 -15.88 -3.45 8.04
C PRO A 234 -15.03 -4.59 7.43
N ALA A 235 -15.63 -5.44 6.61
CA ALA A 235 -14.92 -6.53 5.92
C ALA A 235 -13.97 -5.98 4.84
N ILE A 236 -14.41 -4.98 4.08
CA ILE A 236 -13.61 -4.34 3.04
C ILE A 236 -12.55 -3.43 3.64
N ASP A 237 -12.85 -2.76 4.77
CA ASP A 237 -11.87 -1.98 5.54
C ASP A 237 -10.70 -2.86 5.99
N LEU A 238 -11.00 -4.06 6.51
CA LEU A 238 -9.95 -5.03 6.85
C LEU A 238 -9.09 -5.38 5.64
N ARG A 239 -9.72 -5.68 4.49
CA ARG A 239 -8.98 -6.02 3.27
C ARG A 239 -8.12 -4.85 2.79
N ALA A 240 -8.65 -3.63 2.78
CA ALA A 240 -7.93 -2.42 2.36
C ALA A 240 -6.77 -2.11 3.31
N GLN A 241 -6.98 -2.24 4.62
CA GLN A 241 -5.91 -2.05 5.60
C GLN A 241 -4.79 -3.07 5.43
N LEU A 242 -5.12 -4.36 5.29
CA LEU A 242 -4.11 -5.39 5.02
C LEU A 242 -3.41 -5.13 3.69
N ASN A 243 -4.15 -4.67 2.67
CA ASN A 243 -3.59 -4.32 1.37
C ASN A 243 -2.52 -3.22 1.50
N ALA A 244 -2.88 -2.07 2.07
CA ALA A 244 -1.96 -0.96 2.26
C ALA A 244 -0.75 -1.33 3.12
N THR A 245 -0.95 -2.07 4.22
CA THR A 245 0.16 -2.46 5.11
C THR A 245 1.10 -3.47 4.45
N PHE A 246 0.57 -4.47 3.74
CA PHE A 246 1.42 -5.46 3.07
C PHE A 246 2.14 -4.87 1.84
N THR A 247 1.50 -4.00 1.07
CA THR A 247 2.14 -3.36 -0.08
C THR A 247 3.22 -2.38 0.37
N GLU A 248 2.96 -1.59 1.43
CA GLU A 248 3.97 -0.76 2.09
C GLU A 248 5.16 -1.60 2.55
N HIS A 249 4.94 -2.78 3.14
CA HIS A 249 6.02 -3.69 3.55
C HIS A 249 6.96 -4.03 2.40
N ALA A 250 6.41 -4.37 1.23
CA ALA A 250 7.20 -4.71 0.05
C ALA A 250 8.03 -3.52 -0.46
N GLY A 251 7.46 -2.32 -0.48
CA GLY A 251 8.16 -1.09 -0.85
C GLY A 251 9.30 -0.75 0.12
N LEU A 252 9.02 -0.77 1.43
CA LEU A 252 10.01 -0.54 2.49
C LEU A 252 11.14 -1.58 2.45
N ALA A 253 10.82 -2.85 2.19
CA ALA A 253 11.83 -3.90 2.05
C ALA A 253 12.75 -3.65 0.86
N ALA A 254 12.19 -3.31 -0.31
CA ALA A 254 12.99 -2.97 -1.49
C ALA A 254 13.94 -1.78 -1.21
N MET A 255 13.43 -0.69 -0.63
CA MET A 255 14.25 0.47 -0.29
C MET A 255 15.33 0.15 0.74
N ALA A 256 15.01 -0.56 1.83
CA ALA A 256 16.00 -0.91 2.84
C ALA A 256 17.12 -1.78 2.25
N MET A 257 16.78 -2.71 1.34
CA MET A 257 17.78 -3.52 0.63
C MET A 257 18.65 -2.67 -0.33
N GLN A 258 18.06 -1.71 -1.06
CA GLN A 258 18.79 -0.79 -1.94
C GLN A 258 19.71 0.14 -1.14
N ASP A 259 19.20 0.79 -0.09
CA ASP A 259 19.98 1.64 0.82
C ASP A 259 21.14 0.85 1.46
N GLY A 260 20.91 -0.42 1.79
CA GLY A 260 21.94 -1.32 2.30
C GLY A 260 23.02 -1.66 1.26
N ALA A 261 22.65 -1.87 0.00
CA ALA A 261 23.60 -2.08 -1.10
C ALA A 261 24.46 -0.83 -1.37
N ASP A 262 23.84 0.35 -1.32
CA ASP A 262 24.51 1.62 -1.59
C ASP A 262 25.34 2.11 -0.39
N GLY A 263 25.14 1.53 0.79
CA GLY A 263 25.72 2.02 2.04
C GLY A 263 25.19 3.41 2.40
N ALA A 264 23.92 3.68 2.09
CA ALA A 264 23.29 4.97 2.27
C ALA A 264 23.16 5.33 3.76
N GLU A 265 23.29 6.63 4.08
CA GLU A 265 23.11 7.12 5.46
C GLU A 265 21.66 6.90 5.97
N SER A 266 20.72 6.74 5.05
CA SER A 266 19.30 6.47 5.29
C SER A 266 18.99 5.02 5.68
N PHE A 267 19.93 4.08 5.52
CA PHE A 267 19.68 2.63 5.71
C PHE A 267 19.08 2.27 7.08
N GLU A 268 19.56 2.89 8.17
CA GLU A 268 19.04 2.63 9.52
C GLU A 268 17.57 3.09 9.65
N ALA A 269 17.22 4.22 9.05
CA ALA A 269 15.85 4.74 9.06
C ALA A 269 14.93 3.92 8.15
N ALA A 270 15.41 3.48 6.98
CA ALA A 270 14.68 2.59 6.08
C ALA A 270 14.33 1.26 6.77
N SER A 271 15.32 0.64 7.41
CA SER A 271 15.15 -0.58 8.20
C SER A 271 14.22 -0.35 9.40
N GLY A 272 14.33 0.80 10.07
CA GLY A 272 13.44 1.19 11.16
C GLY A 272 11.98 1.34 10.72
N ALA A 273 11.75 1.92 9.54
CA ALA A 273 10.42 2.04 8.95
C ALA A 273 9.81 0.68 8.59
N LEU A 274 10.62 -0.22 8.01
CA LEU A 274 10.21 -1.61 7.73
C LEU A 274 9.85 -2.37 9.02
N LEU A 275 10.62 -2.19 10.09
CA LEU A 275 10.31 -2.78 11.40
C LEU A 275 9.05 -2.18 12.03
N ALA A 276 8.81 -0.88 11.86
CA ALA A 276 7.58 -0.24 12.34
C ALA A 276 6.34 -0.75 11.57
N ASN A 277 6.46 -1.00 10.27
CA ASN A 277 5.41 -1.68 9.50
C ASN A 277 5.18 -3.12 9.98
N ALA A 278 6.23 -3.85 10.35
CA ALA A 278 6.09 -5.16 10.99
C ALA A 278 5.37 -5.08 12.34
N ASP A 279 5.66 -4.08 13.17
CA ASP A 279 4.95 -3.82 14.43
C ASP A 279 3.45 -3.60 14.18
N ASP A 280 3.10 -2.84 13.14
CA ASP A 280 1.72 -2.56 12.76
C ASP A 280 0.97 -3.84 12.33
N LEU A 281 1.61 -4.72 11.55
CA LEU A 281 1.05 -6.04 11.20
C LEU A 281 0.84 -6.92 12.43
N SER A 282 1.83 -7.00 13.32
CA SER A 282 1.74 -7.74 14.57
C SER A 282 0.60 -7.23 15.46
N ALA A 283 0.43 -5.91 15.56
CA ALA A 283 -0.68 -5.30 16.28
C ALA A 283 -2.05 -5.62 15.64
N ALA A 284 -2.13 -5.63 14.31
CA ALA A 284 -3.34 -6.04 13.60
C ALA A 284 -3.70 -7.51 13.89
N VAL A 285 -2.72 -8.42 13.84
CA VAL A 285 -2.91 -9.83 14.22
C VAL A 285 -3.34 -9.97 15.67
N ALA A 286 -2.69 -9.26 16.60
CA ALA A 286 -3.04 -9.27 18.02
C ALA A 286 -4.49 -8.81 18.26
N SER A 287 -4.98 -7.84 17.50
CA SER A 287 -6.35 -7.34 17.63
C SER A 287 -7.42 -8.39 17.28
N VAL A 288 -7.08 -9.36 16.42
CA VAL A 288 -8.01 -10.41 15.95
C VAL A 288 -7.86 -11.66 16.80
N TYR A 289 -6.62 -12.12 17.02
CA TYR A 289 -6.29 -13.44 17.60
C TYR A 289 -5.73 -13.36 19.03
N GLY A 290 -5.50 -12.16 19.56
CA GLY A 290 -4.98 -11.91 20.90
C GLY A 290 -3.46 -11.72 20.95
N GLU A 291 -2.98 -11.13 22.04
CA GLU A 291 -1.58 -10.73 22.26
C GLU A 291 -0.56 -11.87 22.07
N GLU A 292 -0.91 -13.09 22.49
CA GLU A 292 0.00 -14.24 22.35
C GLU A 292 0.21 -14.64 20.88
N ALA A 293 -0.86 -14.57 20.07
CA ALA A 293 -0.78 -14.83 18.64
C ALA A 293 -0.03 -13.70 17.92
N GLY A 294 -0.29 -12.44 18.30
CA GLY A 294 0.46 -11.29 17.79
C GLY A 294 1.95 -11.37 18.07
N ALA A 295 2.34 -11.80 19.27
CA ALA A 295 3.75 -11.97 19.63
C ALA A 295 4.43 -13.12 18.86
N GLN A 296 3.73 -14.24 18.63
CA GLN A 296 4.25 -15.34 17.80
C GLN A 296 4.41 -14.92 16.34
N PHE A 297 3.44 -14.18 15.80
CA PHE A 297 3.53 -13.60 14.47
C PHE A 297 4.73 -12.64 14.37
N ASP A 298 4.88 -11.75 15.34
CA ASP A 298 5.97 -10.77 15.38
C ASP A 298 7.36 -11.42 15.34
N GLU A 299 7.55 -12.50 16.10
CA GLU A 299 8.83 -13.22 16.16
C GLU A 299 9.20 -13.82 14.81
N ILE A 300 8.26 -14.50 14.15
CA ILE A 300 8.49 -15.14 12.84
C ILE A 300 8.63 -14.07 11.75
N TRP A 301 7.74 -13.09 11.71
CA TRP A 301 7.71 -12.02 10.71
C TRP A 301 8.91 -11.08 10.80
N LYS A 302 9.51 -10.85 11.97
CA LYS A 302 10.73 -10.04 12.02
C LYS A 302 11.99 -10.83 11.65
N SER A 303 11.95 -12.16 11.69
CA SER A 303 13.10 -12.98 11.33
C SER A 303 13.46 -12.85 9.84
N HIS A 304 12.47 -12.81 8.93
CA HIS A 304 12.76 -12.72 7.49
C HIS A 304 13.38 -11.39 7.11
N ILE A 305 13.01 -10.31 7.80
CA ILE A 305 13.67 -9.01 7.64
C ILE A 305 15.16 -9.14 7.95
N GLY A 306 15.52 -9.84 9.03
CA GLY A 306 16.90 -10.18 9.37
C GLY A 306 17.60 -10.97 8.27
N TYR A 307 16.95 -12.01 7.73
CA TYR A 307 17.53 -12.84 6.67
C TYR A 307 17.76 -12.07 5.36
N PHE A 308 16.88 -11.13 5.01
CA PHE A 308 17.13 -10.22 3.89
C PHE A 308 18.32 -9.29 4.14
N VAL A 309 18.47 -8.76 5.37
CA VAL A 309 19.65 -7.96 5.75
C VAL A 309 20.93 -8.80 5.65
N ASP A 310 20.91 -10.04 6.14
CA ASP A 310 22.05 -10.95 6.04
C ASP A 310 22.42 -11.24 4.58
N TYR A 311 21.42 -11.39 3.70
CA TYR A 311 21.64 -11.53 2.26
C TYR A 311 22.29 -10.28 1.64
N VAL A 312 21.82 -9.09 2.00
CA VAL A 312 22.39 -7.80 1.54
C VAL A 312 23.84 -7.67 1.98
N VAL A 313 24.13 -7.93 3.26
CA VAL A 313 25.49 -7.88 3.83
C VAL A 313 26.40 -8.89 3.12
N ALA A 314 25.96 -10.14 3.00
CA ALA A 314 26.73 -11.19 2.33
C ALA A 314 27.03 -10.83 0.86
N THR A 315 26.10 -10.16 0.19
CA THR A 315 26.29 -9.66 -1.17
C THR A 315 27.38 -8.58 -1.23
N GLY A 316 27.33 -7.58 -0.35
CA GLY A 316 28.35 -6.53 -0.26
C GLY A 316 29.75 -7.06 0.07
N GLU A 317 29.83 -8.15 0.84
CA GLU A 317 31.09 -8.84 1.18
C GLU A 317 31.59 -9.79 0.10
N GLY A 318 30.79 -10.06 -0.95
CA GLY A 318 31.08 -11.12 -1.93
C GLY A 318 31.08 -12.53 -1.32
N ASN A 319 30.34 -12.71 -0.23
CA ASN A 319 30.25 -13.95 0.54
C ASN A 319 29.11 -14.83 0.01
N ALA A 320 29.42 -15.68 -0.98
CA ALA A 320 28.44 -16.60 -1.57
C ALA A 320 27.87 -17.62 -0.56
N GLU A 321 28.65 -18.07 0.42
CA GLU A 321 28.17 -19.00 1.45
C GLU A 321 27.16 -18.31 2.38
N GLY A 322 27.39 -17.05 2.73
CA GLY A 322 26.42 -16.23 3.48
C GLY A 322 25.12 -15.97 2.70
N GLN A 323 25.21 -15.72 1.39
CA GLN A 323 24.03 -15.59 0.53
C GLN A 323 23.21 -16.88 0.48
N GLU A 324 23.86 -18.04 0.36
CA GLU A 324 23.19 -19.35 0.38
C GLU A 324 22.57 -19.64 1.75
N GLN A 325 23.23 -19.27 2.84
CA GLN A 325 22.69 -19.40 4.19
C GLN A 325 21.43 -18.56 4.38
N ALA A 326 21.48 -17.27 4.05
CA ALA A 326 20.32 -16.38 4.19
C ALA A 326 19.12 -16.85 3.35
N LYS A 327 19.37 -17.38 2.15
CA LYS A 327 18.32 -18.01 1.31
C LYS A 327 17.71 -19.25 1.98
N ALA A 328 18.53 -20.10 2.60
CA ALA A 328 18.02 -21.26 3.34
C ALA A 328 17.19 -20.85 4.57
N GLU A 329 17.58 -19.79 5.27
CA GLU A 329 16.82 -19.24 6.40
C GLU A 329 15.48 -18.62 5.94
N LEU A 330 15.45 -17.97 4.77
CA LEU A 330 14.21 -17.53 4.13
C LEU A 330 13.31 -18.71 3.75
N ASP A 331 13.86 -19.81 3.23
CA ASP A 331 13.10 -21.03 2.93
C ASP A 331 12.49 -21.65 4.21
N GLU A 332 13.21 -21.63 5.33
CA GLU A 332 12.70 -22.07 6.63
C GLU A 332 11.57 -21.15 7.13
N TYR A 333 11.76 -19.83 7.05
CA TYR A 333 10.72 -18.84 7.37
C TYR A 333 9.45 -19.06 6.58
N ILE A 334 9.54 -19.33 5.27
CA ILE A 334 8.38 -19.56 4.40
C ILE A 334 7.51 -20.70 4.96
N VAL A 335 8.14 -21.81 5.34
CA VAL A 335 7.43 -22.99 5.90
C VAL A 335 6.83 -22.67 7.28
N GLU A 336 7.58 -21.99 8.15
CA GLU A 336 7.11 -21.65 9.49
C GLU A 336 5.94 -20.65 9.47
N GLN A 337 6.04 -19.61 8.66
CA GLN A 337 5.02 -18.58 8.51
C GLN A 337 3.75 -19.15 7.87
N ALA A 338 3.90 -20.02 6.86
CA ALA A 338 2.78 -20.70 6.23
C ALA A 338 2.05 -21.62 7.22
N ALA A 339 2.79 -22.42 7.99
CA ALA A 339 2.21 -23.29 9.00
C ALA A 339 1.49 -22.50 10.12
N LEU A 340 2.05 -21.36 10.55
CA LEU A 340 1.42 -20.48 11.53
C LEU A 340 0.06 -19.96 11.01
N LEU A 341 0.03 -19.42 9.79
CA LEU A 341 -1.17 -18.83 9.20
C LEU A 341 -2.23 -19.88 8.84
N ASP A 342 -1.82 -21.05 8.34
CA ASP A 342 -2.73 -22.20 8.13
C ASP A 342 -3.42 -22.61 9.43
N ALA A 343 -2.63 -22.78 10.51
CA ALA A 343 -3.18 -23.13 11.81
C ALA A 343 -4.09 -22.03 12.38
N ALA A 344 -3.68 -20.76 12.29
CA ALA A 344 -4.43 -19.61 12.80
C ALA A 344 -5.76 -19.41 12.05
N THR A 345 -5.77 -19.67 10.74
CA THR A 345 -6.98 -19.55 9.90
C THR A 345 -7.84 -20.82 9.90
N GLU A 346 -7.45 -21.84 10.66
CA GLU A 346 -8.08 -23.17 10.71
C GLU A 346 -8.15 -23.84 9.32
N GLY A 347 -7.11 -23.67 8.50
CA GLY A 347 -6.97 -24.25 7.17
C GLY A 347 -7.73 -23.51 6.06
N ARG A 348 -8.27 -22.31 6.34
CA ARG A 348 -8.92 -21.47 5.30
C ARG A 348 -7.93 -20.87 4.33
N VAL A 349 -6.70 -20.61 4.80
CA VAL A 349 -5.58 -20.24 3.95
C VAL A 349 -4.57 -21.38 4.03
N PRO A 350 -4.58 -22.34 3.09
CA PRO A 350 -3.77 -23.54 3.17
C PRO A 350 -2.26 -23.25 3.18
N ALA A 351 -1.51 -24.02 3.97
CA ALA A 351 -0.06 -23.87 4.06
C ALA A 351 0.67 -24.00 2.71
N ASP A 352 0.24 -24.90 1.81
CA ASP A 352 0.85 -25.07 0.49
C ASP A 352 0.67 -23.84 -0.42
N ALA A 353 -0.52 -23.22 -0.38
CA ALA A 353 -0.79 -21.98 -1.09
C ALA A 353 0.02 -20.79 -0.51
N LEU A 354 0.16 -20.74 0.83
CA LEU A 354 0.99 -19.74 1.50
C LEU A 354 2.48 -19.91 1.17
N GLU A 355 2.99 -21.14 1.19
CA GLU A 355 4.37 -21.44 0.81
C GLU A 355 4.65 -21.01 -0.64
N GLU A 356 3.75 -21.32 -1.59
CA GLU A 356 3.89 -20.90 -2.98
C GLU A 356 3.92 -19.36 -3.13
N GLY A 357 2.98 -18.67 -2.48
CA GLY A 357 2.92 -17.20 -2.50
C GLY A 357 4.14 -16.54 -1.88
N LEU A 358 4.53 -16.97 -0.67
CA LEU A 358 5.71 -16.42 0.02
C LEU A 358 7.00 -16.72 -0.77
N THR A 359 7.15 -17.91 -1.35
CA THR A 359 8.28 -18.25 -2.23
C THR A 359 8.38 -17.30 -3.41
N ALA A 360 7.25 -17.02 -4.08
CA ALA A 360 7.22 -16.11 -5.20
C ALA A 360 7.54 -14.67 -4.78
N HIS A 361 7.03 -14.21 -3.63
CA HIS A 361 7.31 -12.87 -3.11
C HIS A 361 8.78 -12.67 -2.73
N VAL A 362 9.35 -13.60 -1.97
CA VAL A 362 10.78 -13.60 -1.63
C VAL A 362 11.64 -13.60 -2.90
N GLY A 363 11.26 -14.42 -3.89
CA GLY A 363 11.93 -14.45 -5.19
C GLY A 363 11.89 -13.13 -5.94
N GLN A 364 10.78 -12.39 -5.88
CA GLN A 364 10.65 -11.06 -6.50
C GLN A 364 11.55 -10.02 -5.82
N LEU A 365 11.59 -9.99 -4.48
CA LEU A 365 12.46 -9.08 -3.72
C LEU A 365 13.94 -9.39 -3.95
N LEU A 366 14.34 -10.66 -3.91
CA LEU A 366 15.72 -11.06 -4.23
C LEU A 366 16.10 -10.70 -5.66
N LYS A 367 15.20 -10.89 -6.63
CA LYS A 367 15.42 -10.49 -8.03
C LYS A 367 15.55 -8.98 -8.17
N ALA A 368 14.69 -8.21 -7.50
CA ALA A 368 14.77 -6.75 -7.49
C ALA A 368 16.14 -6.27 -6.99
N PHE A 369 16.59 -6.80 -5.85
CA PHE A 369 17.88 -6.48 -5.27
C PHE A 369 19.07 -6.95 -6.11
N ASP A 370 19.09 -8.21 -6.56
CA ASP A 370 20.19 -8.75 -7.36
C ASP A 370 20.33 -7.97 -8.69
N SER A 371 19.21 -7.58 -9.31
CA SER A 371 19.19 -6.73 -10.51
C SER A 371 19.68 -5.31 -10.21
N TYR A 372 19.29 -4.73 -9.07
CA TYR A 372 19.76 -3.41 -8.64
C TYR A 372 21.29 -3.40 -8.48
N VAL A 373 21.84 -4.34 -7.71
CA VAL A 373 23.30 -4.49 -7.49
C VAL A 373 24.04 -4.74 -8.81
N ALA A 374 23.42 -5.41 -9.78
CA ALA A 374 23.99 -5.63 -11.10
C ALA A 374 23.91 -4.41 -12.04
N GLY A 375 23.27 -3.31 -11.63
CA GLY A 375 23.01 -2.12 -12.46
C GLY A 375 21.92 -2.32 -13.53
N ASP A 376 21.12 -3.39 -13.43
CA ASP A 376 19.95 -3.63 -14.27
C ASP A 376 18.71 -3.02 -13.63
N TYR A 377 18.70 -1.68 -13.53
CA TYR A 377 17.66 -0.93 -12.83
C TYR A 377 16.27 -1.12 -13.45
N GLU A 378 16.15 -1.36 -14.76
CA GLU A 378 14.85 -1.65 -15.40
C GLU A 378 14.23 -2.94 -14.82
N THR A 379 15.04 -4.00 -14.68
CA THR A 379 14.60 -5.25 -14.06
C THR A 379 14.37 -5.07 -12.56
N ALA A 380 15.17 -4.23 -11.88
CA ALA A 380 14.98 -3.93 -10.47
C ALA A 380 13.60 -3.30 -10.22
N TYR A 381 13.28 -2.17 -10.86
CA TYR A 381 12.00 -1.48 -10.65
C TYR A 381 10.81 -2.28 -11.14
N SER A 382 10.91 -3.02 -12.25
CA SER A 382 9.82 -3.91 -12.65
C SER A 382 9.57 -5.02 -11.61
N SER A 383 10.62 -5.56 -11.00
CA SER A 383 10.49 -6.57 -9.94
C SER A 383 9.98 -5.98 -8.61
N ILE A 384 10.32 -4.72 -8.29
CA ILE A 384 9.75 -3.99 -7.15
C ILE A 384 8.24 -3.81 -7.32
N ARG A 385 7.80 -3.33 -8.49
CA ARG A 385 6.37 -3.17 -8.79
C ARG A 385 5.62 -4.51 -8.78
N GLU A 386 6.25 -5.57 -9.31
CA GLU A 386 5.71 -6.94 -9.22
C GLU A 386 5.57 -7.42 -7.77
N ALA A 387 6.59 -7.18 -6.92
CA ALA A 387 6.55 -7.54 -5.50
C ALA A 387 5.48 -6.74 -4.74
N TYR A 388 5.36 -5.45 -5.02
CA TYR A 388 4.35 -4.56 -4.45
C TYR A 388 2.94 -5.04 -4.80
N ALA A 389 2.65 -5.27 -6.09
CA ALA A 389 1.35 -5.76 -6.53
C ALA A 389 1.01 -7.17 -6.03
N HIS A 390 2.01 -8.04 -5.84
CA HIS A 390 1.81 -9.39 -5.31
C HIS A 390 1.16 -9.35 -3.92
N MET A 391 1.51 -8.37 -3.09
CA MET A 391 1.01 -8.26 -1.71
C MET A 391 -0.51 -8.05 -1.58
N THR A 392 -1.20 -7.73 -2.68
CA THR A 392 -2.67 -7.72 -2.74
C THR A 392 -3.29 -9.12 -2.54
N MET A 393 -2.59 -10.19 -2.91
CA MET A 393 -3.06 -11.58 -2.79
C MET A 393 -3.15 -12.08 -1.35
N PRO A 394 -2.08 -12.00 -0.51
CA PRO A 394 -2.20 -12.36 0.90
C PRO A 394 -3.20 -11.48 1.65
N ALA A 395 -3.31 -10.19 1.30
CA ALA A 395 -4.35 -9.31 1.87
C ALA A 395 -5.77 -9.84 1.60
N ALA A 396 -6.05 -10.26 0.36
CA ALA A 396 -7.34 -10.84 -0.02
C ALA A 396 -7.61 -12.16 0.71
N GLY A 397 -6.68 -13.12 0.68
CA GLY A 397 -6.86 -14.43 1.32
C GLY A 397 -7.02 -14.35 2.83
N LEU A 398 -6.20 -13.54 3.51
CA LEU A 398 -6.27 -13.39 4.96
C LEU A 398 -7.53 -12.63 5.41
N SER A 399 -7.91 -11.56 4.71
CA SER A 399 -9.15 -10.85 5.04
C SER A 399 -10.39 -11.75 4.87
N GLU A 400 -10.46 -12.51 3.78
CA GLU A 400 -11.55 -13.49 3.57
C GLU A 400 -11.59 -14.53 4.69
N ALA A 401 -10.45 -15.12 5.05
CA ALA A 401 -10.38 -16.12 6.12
C ALA A 401 -10.78 -15.55 7.49
N ILE A 402 -10.31 -14.35 7.83
CA ILE A 402 -10.65 -13.67 9.09
C ILE A 402 -12.15 -13.35 9.14
N VAL A 403 -12.72 -12.84 8.05
CA VAL A 403 -14.15 -12.53 7.99
C VAL A 403 -15.00 -13.80 8.11
N ASP A 404 -14.60 -14.91 7.49
CA ASP A 404 -15.28 -16.20 7.63
C ASP A 404 -15.15 -16.80 9.05
N GLN A 405 -14.02 -16.59 9.74
CA GLN A 405 -13.84 -17.03 11.13
C GLN A 405 -14.66 -16.20 12.12
N PHE A 406 -14.82 -14.91 11.85
CA PHE A 406 -15.46 -13.97 12.77
C PHE A 406 -16.61 -13.18 12.12
N PRO A 407 -17.62 -13.82 11.52
CA PRO A 407 -18.64 -13.12 10.73
C PRO A 407 -19.46 -12.11 11.56
N GLU A 408 -19.63 -12.35 12.86
CA GLU A 408 -20.31 -11.43 13.77
C GLU A 408 -19.54 -10.11 13.96
N LYS A 409 -18.20 -10.11 13.84
CA LYS A 409 -17.38 -8.90 13.94
C LYS A 409 -17.50 -7.99 12.71
N PHE A 410 -17.88 -8.56 11.56
CA PHE A 410 -17.86 -7.88 10.26
C PHE A 410 -19.24 -7.73 9.60
N SER A 411 -20.32 -8.19 10.26
CA SER A 411 -21.68 -7.97 9.78
C SER A 411 -22.08 -6.49 9.86
N ALA A 412 -22.71 -5.96 8.80
CA ALA A 412 -23.13 -4.56 8.65
C ALA A 412 -24.24 -4.07 9.62
N ALA A 413 -24.54 -4.84 10.69
CA ALA A 413 -25.71 -4.64 11.56
C ALA A 413 -25.64 -3.39 12.47
N GLU A 414 -24.54 -2.64 12.47
CA GLU A 414 -24.43 -1.35 13.19
C GLU A 414 -24.02 -0.21 12.25
N MET A 415 -24.86 0.14 11.27
CA MET A 415 -24.74 1.43 10.57
C MET A 415 -25.47 2.52 11.37
N PRO A 416 -24.80 3.58 11.86
CA PRO A 416 -25.46 4.81 12.25
C PRO A 416 -26.16 5.43 11.03
N SER A 417 -27.37 5.96 11.20
CA SER A 417 -28.19 6.54 10.13
C SER A 417 -27.66 7.88 9.57
N GLU A 418 -26.44 8.27 9.88
CA GLU A 418 -25.83 9.51 9.41
C GLU A 418 -24.43 9.19 8.84
N MET A 419 -24.16 9.66 7.63
CA MET A 419 -22.80 9.64 7.07
C MET A 419 -21.84 10.28 8.08
N PRO A 420 -20.71 9.64 8.43
CA PRO A 420 -19.71 10.28 9.25
C PRO A 420 -19.29 11.57 8.53
N LYS A 421 -19.38 12.70 9.24
CA LYS A 421 -18.75 13.93 8.80
C LYS A 421 -17.25 13.75 8.96
N THR A 422 -16.61 13.08 8.01
CA THR A 422 -15.15 13.09 7.86
C THR A 422 -14.74 14.44 7.26
N GLY A 423 -14.97 15.49 8.04
CA GLY A 423 -14.23 16.74 7.87
C GLY A 423 -12.84 16.50 8.44
N MET A 424 -11.83 16.50 7.57
CA MET A 424 -10.41 16.26 7.83
C MET A 424 -9.79 17.38 8.69
N GLY A 425 -10.19 17.48 9.95
CA GLY A 425 -9.59 18.44 10.88
C GLY A 425 -10.36 18.60 12.17
N GLY A 426 -10.17 17.69 13.12
CA GLY A 426 -10.65 17.94 14.49
C GLY A 426 -10.78 16.71 15.37
N MET A 427 -9.79 16.52 16.25
CA MET A 427 -9.99 15.83 17.51
C MET A 427 -10.88 16.70 18.42
N ALA A 428 -12.20 16.64 18.26
CA ALA A 428 -13.14 17.21 19.23
C ALA A 428 -14.54 16.58 19.12
N ASP A 429 -14.86 15.77 20.13
CA ASP A 429 -16.20 15.38 20.61
C ASP A 429 -17.24 14.96 19.56
N SER A 430 -17.38 13.65 19.38
CA SER A 430 -18.72 13.04 19.36
C SER A 430 -18.68 11.63 19.94
N SER A 431 -19.47 11.46 20.99
CA SER A 431 -19.55 10.25 21.82
C SER A 431 -20.44 9.20 21.18
N THR A 432 -19.85 8.26 20.44
CA THR A 432 -20.35 6.89 20.20
C THR A 432 -19.27 6.09 19.47
N THR A 433 -18.54 5.24 20.19
CA THR A 433 -17.55 4.29 19.65
C THR A 433 -18.23 2.97 19.26
N PRO A 434 -17.77 2.31 18.18
CA PRO A 434 -17.26 0.95 18.36
C PRO A 434 -16.00 0.64 17.51
N PHE A 435 -15.00 0.04 18.18
CA PHE A 435 -13.93 -0.85 17.70
C PHE A 435 -12.96 -0.47 16.56
N MET A 436 -13.30 0.32 15.54
CA MET A 436 -12.37 0.62 14.42
C MET A 436 -11.22 1.58 14.76
N TRP A 437 -11.40 2.43 15.77
CA TRP A 437 -10.31 3.27 16.28
C TRP A 437 -9.23 2.50 17.04
N ILE A 438 -9.40 1.19 17.30
CA ILE A 438 -8.33 0.37 17.87
C ILE A 438 -7.31 0.03 16.77
N LEU A 439 -7.73 -0.24 15.54
CA LEU A 439 -6.79 -0.52 14.44
C LEU A 439 -6.11 0.77 13.92
N ALA A 440 -6.90 1.80 13.60
CA ALA A 440 -6.34 3.11 13.18
C ALA A 440 -5.60 3.84 14.32
N GLY A 441 -6.06 3.68 15.57
CA GLY A 441 -5.43 4.30 16.74
C GLY A 441 -4.19 3.57 17.24
N LEU A 442 -4.01 2.28 16.95
CA LEU A 442 -2.76 1.56 17.26
C LEU A 442 -1.63 1.99 16.31
N MET A 443 -1.91 2.20 15.02
CA MET A 443 -0.90 2.71 14.07
C MET A 443 -0.49 4.16 14.36
N LEU A 444 -1.45 5.05 14.71
CA LEU A 444 -1.14 6.40 15.21
C LEU A 444 -0.45 6.39 16.59
N ALA A 445 -0.74 5.42 17.46
CA ALA A 445 -0.07 5.28 18.75
C ALA A 445 1.38 4.80 18.60
N GLY A 446 1.69 3.93 17.62
CA GLY A 446 3.06 3.53 17.28
C GLY A 446 3.95 4.74 16.96
N LEU A 447 3.47 5.62 16.07
CA LEU A 447 4.15 6.86 15.65
C LEU A 447 4.40 7.86 16.80
N THR A 448 3.49 7.96 17.78
CA THR A 448 3.67 8.88 18.93
C THR A 448 4.63 8.35 20.00
N THR A 449 4.91 7.04 20.04
CA THR A 449 5.72 6.43 21.10
C THR A 449 7.22 6.67 20.90
N THR A 450 7.69 6.80 19.66
CA THR A 450 9.08 7.12 19.30
C THR A 450 9.48 8.55 19.71
N LEU A 451 8.57 9.52 19.58
CA LEU A 451 8.79 10.92 20.02
C LEU A 451 8.87 11.06 21.55
N ALA A 452 8.16 10.23 22.31
CA ALA A 452 8.12 10.32 23.78
C ALA A 452 9.39 9.76 24.48
N LEU A 453 10.13 8.86 23.82
CA LEU A 453 11.32 8.23 24.42
C LEU A 453 12.57 9.13 24.38
N ARG A 454 12.64 10.13 23.50
CA ARG A 454 13.81 11.04 23.40
C ARG A 454 13.81 12.14 24.49
N VAL A 455 12.66 12.50 25.05
CA VAL A 455 12.54 13.59 26.05
C VAL A 455 12.96 13.16 27.47
N ARG A 456 13.06 11.85 27.75
CA ARG A 456 13.36 11.34 29.11
C ARG A 456 14.84 11.06 29.41
N ARG A 457 15.76 11.41 28.51
CA ARG A 457 17.21 11.27 28.71
C ARG A 457 17.97 12.61 28.79
N GLN A 458 17.35 13.67 29.33
CA GLN A 458 18.09 14.82 29.87
C GLN A 458 17.37 15.40 31.10
N SER A 459 17.54 14.76 32.25
CA SER A 459 17.41 15.39 33.58
C SER A 459 18.08 14.53 34.64
#